data_AF-A0A5C5XM93-F1
#
_entry.id   AF-A0A5C5XM93-F1
#
_cell.length_a   1.000
_cell.length_b   1.000
_cell.length_c   1.000
_cell.angle_alpha   90.00
_cell.angle_beta   90.00
_cell.angle_gamma   90.00
#
_symmetry.space_group_name_H-M   'P 1'
#
loop_
_entity.id
_entity.type
_entity.pdbx_description
1 polymer ?
#
loop_
_entity_poly.entity_id
_entity_poly.type
_entity_poly.pdbx_seq_one_letter_code
_entity_poly.pdbx_strand_id
1 'polypeptide(L)' 'MSARHKLNAAYLHGSLIIAGIIGGISESFIAFGITFAVLLIGNIQGGDIRLNRHQTRRTRRK' A
#
# COMPACT_ATOMS: atom_id res chain seq x y z
N MET A 1 3.50 6.78 -16.08
CA MET A 1 2.71 6.33 -14.91
C MET A 1 1.28 6.82 -15.05
N SER A 2 0.27 5.97 -14.78
CA SER A 2 -1.13 6.43 -14.66
C SER A 2 -1.31 7.22 -13.37
N ALA A 3 -2.19 8.23 -13.35
CA ALA A 3 -2.56 8.98 -12.14
C ALA A 3 -2.95 8.07 -10.97
N ARG A 4 -3.64 6.95 -11.25
CA ARG A 4 -4.01 5.95 -10.24
C ARG A 4 -2.80 5.25 -9.63
N HIS A 5 -1.81 4.93 -10.44
CA HIS A 5 -0.60 4.27 -9.98
C HIS A 5 0.25 5.20 -9.12
N LYS A 6 0.34 6.48 -9.49
CA LYS A 6 0.99 7.52 -8.67
C LYS A 6 0.28 7.70 -7.32
N LEU A 7 -1.05 7.67 -7.32
CA LEU A 7 -1.84 7.78 -6.10
C LEU A 7 -1.67 6.56 -5.19
N ASN A 8 -1.74 5.33 -5.72
CA ASN A 8 -1.48 4.12 -4.95
C ASN A 8 -0.07 4.12 -4.33
N ALA A 9 0.94 4.59 -5.09
CA ALA A 9 2.29 4.73 -4.57
C ALA A 9 2.38 5.74 -3.43
N ALA A 10 1.64 6.86 -3.50
CA ALA A 10 1.58 7.83 -2.42
C ALA A 10 1.00 7.24 -1.13
N TYR A 11 -0.09 6.47 -1.22
CA TYR A 11 -0.67 5.78 -0.04
C TYR A 11 0.27 4.73 0.55
N LEU A 12 0.98 3.99 -0.30
CA LEU A 12 1.97 3.00 0.15
C LEU A 12 3.15 3.68 0.86
N HIS A 13 3.71 4.73 0.27
CA HIS A 13 4.81 5.48 0.87
C HIS A 13 4.38 6.20 2.15
N GLY A 14 3.19 6.79 2.18
CA GLY A 14 2.62 7.40 3.38
C GLY A 14 2.48 6.39 4.52
N SER A 15 1.95 5.20 4.22
CA SER A 15 1.83 4.11 5.21
C SER A 15 3.19 3.66 5.71
N LEU A 16 4.18 3.56 4.83
CA LEU A 16 5.55 3.17 5.17
C LEU A 16 6.22 4.19 6.09
N ILE A 17 6.06 5.48 5.82
CA ILE A 17 6.61 6.57 6.63
C ILE A 17 5.99 6.55 8.04
N ILE A 18 4.66 6.48 8.13
CA ILE A 18 3.96 6.46 9.43
C ILE A 18 4.36 5.23 10.24
N ALA A 19 4.37 4.05 9.61
CA ALA A 19 4.82 2.83 10.27
C ALA A 19 6.29 2.92 10.70
N GLY A 20 7.16 3.49 9.87
CA GLY A 20 8.58 3.71 10.17
C GLY A 20 8.78 4.62 11.38
N ILE A 21 8.00 5.69 11.51
CA ILE A 21 8.04 6.58 12.67
C ILE A 21 7.63 5.80 13.93
N ILE A 22 6.52 5.06 13.87
CA ILE A 22 6.01 4.30 15.02
C ILE A 22 7.00 3.19 15.43
N GLY A 23 7.50 2.45 14.45
CA GLY A 23 8.50 1.40 14.66
C GLY A 23 9.82 1.94 15.19
N GLY A 24 10.26 3.09 14.70
CA GLY A 24 11.48 3.76 15.16
C GLY A 24 11.37 4.25 16.59
N ILE A 25 10.25 4.91 16.95
CA ILE A 25 10.01 5.37 18.33
C ILE A 25 9.88 4.19 19.30
N SER A 26 9.32 3.07 18.86
CA SER A 26 9.19 1.86 19.68
C SER A 26 10.41 0.94 19.64
N GLU A 27 11.45 1.29 18.86
CA GLU A 27 12.62 0.45 18.57
C GLU A 27 12.25 -1.01 18.20
N SER A 28 11.10 -1.21 17.55
CA SER A 28 10.50 -2.52 17.34
C SER A 28 10.10 -2.76 15.90
N PHE A 29 10.78 -3.74 15.28
CA PHE A 29 10.44 -4.22 13.94
C PHE A 29 9.07 -4.89 13.88
N ILE A 30 8.59 -5.46 14.99
CA ILE A 30 7.26 -6.06 15.07
C ILE A 30 6.19 -4.98 15.06
N ALA A 31 6.36 -3.92 15.86
CA ALA A 31 5.44 -2.78 15.85
C ALA A 31 5.38 -2.11 14.47
N PHE A 32 6.55 -1.89 13.85
CA PHE A 32 6.63 -1.44 12.45
C PHE A 32 5.79 -2.31 11.51
N GLY A 33 6.01 -3.64 11.53
CA GLY A 33 5.34 -4.57 10.63
C GLY A 33 3.83 -4.59 10.82
N ILE A 34 3.36 -4.62 12.07
CA ILE A 34 1.93 -4.62 12.39
C ILE A 34 1.29 -3.30 11.95
N THR A 35 1.88 -2.16 12.31
CA THR A 35 1.35 -0.85 11.93
C THR A 35 1.31 -0.67 10.41
N PHE A 36 2.38 -1.07 9.71
CA PHE A 36 2.41 -1.01 8.25
C PHE A 36 1.31 -1.87 7.62
N ALA A 37 1.13 -3.11 8.11
CA ALA A 37 0.08 -4.01 7.61
C ALA A 37 -1.32 -3.45 7.86
N VAL A 38 -1.59 -2.93 9.06
CA VAL A 38 -2.90 -2.33 9.40
C VAL A 38 -3.20 -1.13 8.51
N LEU A 39 -2.25 -0.22 8.31
CA LEU A 39 -2.42 0.93 7.44
C LEU A 39 -2.64 0.51 5.98
N LEU A 40 -1.86 -0.45 5.48
CA LEU A 40 -1.99 -0.92 4.11
C LEU A 40 -3.33 -1.61 3.88
N ILE A 41 -3.75 -2.50 4.77
CA ILE A 41 -5.06 -3.18 4.70
C ILE A 41 -6.19 -2.17 4.79
N GLY A 42 -6.09 -1.19 5.70
CA GLY A 42 -7.06 -0.10 5.84
C GLY A 42 -7.23 0.70 4.55
N ASN A 43 -6.12 1.11 3.92
CA ASN A 43 -6.15 1.81 2.63
C ASN A 43 -6.75 0.95 1.50
N ILE A 44 -6.54 -0.37 1.52
CA ILE A 44 -7.14 -1.28 0.54
C ILE A 44 -8.65 -1.40 0.78
N GLN A 45 -9.05 -1.62 2.03
CA GLN A 45 -10.45 -1.86 2.40
C GLN A 45 -11.30 -0.59 2.29
N GLY A 46 -10.72 0.59 2.54
CA GLY A 46 -11.34 1.89 2.30
C GLY A 46 -11.45 2.27 0.82
N GLY A 47 -10.76 1.54 -0.07
CA GLY A 47 -10.77 1.79 -1.52
C GLY A 47 -9.83 2.91 -1.98
N ASP A 48 -9.00 3.44 -1.09
CA ASP A 48 -7.93 4.40 -1.38
C ASP A 48 -6.86 3.78 -2.30
N ILE A 49 -6.39 2.58 -1.95
CA ILE A 49 -5.54 1.77 -2.82
C ILE A 49 -6.42 0.90 -3.71
N ARG A 50 -6.48 1.28 -4.98
CA ARG A 50 -7.18 0.48 -5.99
C ARG A 50 -6.25 -0.58 -6.54
N LEU A 51 -6.36 -1.81 -6.04
CA LEU A 51 -5.74 -2.97 -6.67
C LEU A 51 -6.39 -3.18 -8.03
N ASN A 52 -5.72 -2.73 -9.08
CA ASN A 52 -6.21 -2.85 -10.44
C ASN A 52 -6.31 -4.35 -10.80
N ARG A 53 -7.52 -4.91 -10.83
CA ARG A 53 -7.82 -6.29 -11.25
C ARG A 53 -7.58 -6.55 -12.75
N HIS A 54 -6.86 -5.66 -13.43
CA HIS A 54 -6.66 -5.67 -14.87
C HIS A 54 -5.21 -5.88 -15.25
N GLN A 55 -4.70 -7.10 -15.05
CA GLN A 55 -3.57 -7.62 -15.83
C GLN A 55 -3.74 -9.05 -16.35
N THR A 56 -4.93 -9.66 -16.23
CA THR A 56 -5.18 -11.04 -16.75
C THR A 56 -6.16 -11.08 -17.93
N ARG A 57 -6.20 -10.05 -18.78
CA ARG A 57 -7.01 -10.06 -20.02
C ARG A 57 -6.30 -9.42 -21.22
N ARG A 58 -4.99 -9.63 -21.37
CA ARG A 58 -4.25 -9.20 -22.58
C ARG A 58 -3.49 -10.31 -23.30
N THR A 59 -4.01 -11.53 -23.25
CA THR A 59 -3.49 -12.70 -24.00
C THR A 59 -4.59 -13.51 -24.69
N ARG A 60 -5.70 -12.87 -25.10
CA ARG A 60 -6.70 -13.52 -25.97
C ARG A 60 -7.09 -12.61 -27.14
N ARG A 61 -6.14 -12.34 -28.03
CA ARG A 61 -6.37 -11.93 -29.43
C ARG A 61 -5.07 -12.12 -30.22
N LYS A 62 -4.87 -13.34 -30.69
CA LYS A 62 -4.33 -13.64 -32.02
C LYS A 62 -5.13 -14.81 -32.55
#